data_AF-A0A532EPH9-F1
#
_entry.id   AF-A0A532EPH9-F1
#
_cell.length_a   1.000
_cell.length_b   1.000
_cell.length_c   1.000
_cell.angle_alpha   90.00
_cell.angle_beta   90.00
_cell.angle_gamma   90.00
#
_symmetry.space_group_name_H-M   'P 1'
#
loop_
_entity.id
_entity.type
_entity.pdbx_description
1 polymer ?
#
loop_
_entity_poly.entity_id
_entity_poly.type
_entity_poly.pdbx_seq_one_letter_code
_entity_poly.pdbx_strand_id
1 'polypeptide(L)'
;MMMGLMIVGRTRLRALFERARLPVRAGMVCLGMVMMLWLGGALAFAQGRFTDVLVSVVKNKVVAVNGVGPSEIDLGVGETVVSTKASGLTGLAITSTRLLGFSSQLRHWGEQSLSVDEHVNRSEVLRELSVVVTERSLYGFQETLAHWTTESLGMSEKVRELRAHGHVALVVTTERLVAFSAFMSRFHAMPLQGDELVQGIENTGDAVLVKTSRRTFMFRSRMSGWTEMR
;
A
#
# COMPACT_ATOMS: atom_id res chain seq x y z
N MET A 1 27.84 0.32 -89.90
CA MET A 1 26.46 0.38 -89.38
C MET A 1 26.44 1.51 -88.37
N MET A 2 26.16 2.72 -88.83
CA MET A 2 26.19 3.99 -88.08
C MET A 2 24.76 4.53 -88.07
N MET A 3 24.31 4.92 -86.87
CA MET A 3 22.94 5.30 -86.55
C MET A 3 22.44 6.49 -87.37
N GLY A 4 21.17 6.38 -87.76
CA GLY A 4 20.43 7.36 -88.53
C GLY A 4 20.14 8.65 -87.78
N LEU A 5 20.20 9.71 -88.58
CA LEU A 5 19.63 11.03 -88.38
C LEU A 5 18.09 10.95 -88.35
N MET A 6 17.40 11.74 -87.53
CA MET A 6 16.30 12.59 -88.02
C MET A 6 15.77 13.58 -86.98
N ILE A 7 15.30 14.69 -87.55
CA ILE A 7 14.90 15.98 -87.01
C ILE A 7 13.35 16.02 -86.97
N VAL A 8 12.79 17.09 -86.37
CA VAL A 8 11.44 17.68 -86.62
C VAL A 8 10.32 17.09 -85.72
N GLY A 9 9.37 17.84 -85.15
CA GLY A 9 8.93 19.23 -85.31
C GLY A 9 8.12 19.70 -84.08
N ARG A 10 7.96 21.02 -83.88
CA ARG A 10 6.71 21.81 -84.12
C ARG A 10 5.45 21.11 -83.57
N THR A 11 4.61 21.73 -82.73
CA THR A 11 3.67 22.83 -83.05
C THR A 11 2.93 23.17 -81.73
N ARG A 12 2.89 24.42 -81.24
CA ARG A 12 1.94 25.53 -81.50
C ARG A 12 0.96 25.79 -80.34
N LEU A 13 0.88 27.08 -79.96
CA LEU A 13 -0.32 27.88 -79.58
C LEU A 13 -1.03 27.46 -78.27
N ARG A 14 -1.49 28.33 -77.38
CA ARG A 14 -1.85 29.75 -77.36
C ARG A 14 -1.83 30.13 -75.85
N ALA A 15 -1.35 31.31 -75.47
CA ALA A 15 -2.20 32.49 -75.21
C ALA A 15 -3.27 32.17 -74.13
N LEU A 16 -3.45 32.90 -73.03
CA LEU A 16 -3.33 34.33 -72.78
C LEU A 16 -3.52 34.50 -71.27
N PHE A 17 -2.95 35.58 -70.74
CA PHE A 17 -3.50 36.43 -69.68
C PHE A 17 -4.62 35.86 -68.81
N GLU A 18 -4.36 35.78 -67.50
CA GLU A 18 -5.30 36.35 -66.54
C GLU A 18 -4.58 36.71 -65.22
N ARG A 19 -4.64 38.01 -64.87
CA ARG A 19 -4.29 38.49 -63.53
C ARG A 19 -5.38 38.02 -62.57
N ALA A 20 -5.06 37.10 -61.66
CA ALA A 20 -5.86 36.86 -60.48
C ALA A 20 -5.32 37.69 -59.31
N ARG A 21 -6.16 38.61 -58.83
CA ARG A 21 -5.99 39.42 -57.62
C ARG A 21 -5.75 38.50 -56.42
N LEU A 22 -4.67 38.70 -55.68
CA LEU A 22 -4.42 38.03 -54.40
C LEU A 22 -5.48 38.50 -53.39
N PRO A 23 -6.31 37.60 -52.82
CA PRO A 23 -7.24 37.99 -51.77
C PRO A 23 -6.50 38.10 -50.44
N VAL A 24 -6.71 39.24 -49.78
CA VAL A 24 -6.40 39.55 -48.39
C VAL A 24 -7.14 38.55 -47.48
N ARG A 25 -6.59 37.34 -47.31
CA ARG A 25 -7.14 36.31 -46.41
C ARG A 25 -6.10 35.34 -45.87
N ALA A 26 -4.84 35.78 -45.78
CA ALA A 26 -3.75 34.99 -45.16
C ALA A 26 -3.44 35.41 -43.71
N GLY A 27 -4.04 36.50 -43.19
CA GLY A 27 -3.75 37.02 -41.85
C GLY A 27 -4.60 36.46 -40.70
N MET A 28 -5.61 35.65 -40.99
CA MET A 28 -6.64 35.26 -40.01
C MET A 28 -6.83 33.74 -39.93
N VAL A 29 -5.75 32.98 -40.04
CA VAL A 29 -5.76 31.52 -39.75
C VAL A 29 -4.62 31.16 -38.77
N CYS A 30 -3.52 31.93 -38.75
CA CYS A 30 -2.41 31.67 -37.83
C CYS A 30 -2.70 32.07 -36.36
N LEU A 31 -3.63 32.99 -36.10
CA LEU A 31 -3.94 33.40 -34.71
C LEU A 31 -4.84 32.40 -33.97
N GLY A 32 -5.68 31.64 -34.68
CA GLY A 32 -6.58 30.65 -34.07
C GLY A 32 -5.87 29.36 -33.64
N MET A 33 -4.83 28.94 -34.36
CA MET A 33 -4.08 27.73 -34.04
C MET A 33 -3.10 27.91 -32.87
N VAL A 34 -2.52 29.11 -32.70
CA VAL A 34 -1.62 29.38 -31.55
C VAL A 34 -2.40 29.48 -30.24
N MET A 35 -3.63 30.00 -30.27
CA MET A 35 -4.46 30.14 -29.07
C MET A 35 -5.08 28.82 -28.59
N MET A 36 -5.36 27.86 -29.49
CA MET A 36 -5.80 26.53 -29.08
C MET A 36 -4.66 25.63 -28.55
N LEU A 37 -3.40 25.88 -28.93
CA LEU A 37 -2.24 25.21 -28.33
C LEU A 37 -1.86 25.77 -26.94
N TRP A 38 -2.37 26.94 -26.57
CA TRP A 38 -2.18 27.53 -25.24
C TRP A 38 -3.32 27.23 -24.25
N LEU A 39 -4.41 26.60 -24.72
CA LEU A 39 -5.44 26.00 -23.86
C LEU A 39 -5.24 24.51 -23.61
N GLY A 40 -4.05 23.98 -23.94
CA GLY A 40 -3.54 22.72 -23.38
C GLY A 40 -3.12 22.90 -21.93
N GLY A 41 -3.99 23.47 -21.09
CA GLY A 41 -3.86 23.37 -19.65
C GLY A 41 -3.86 21.89 -19.34
N ALA A 42 -2.68 21.35 -19.07
CA ALA A 42 -2.49 19.96 -18.73
C ALA A 42 -3.58 19.58 -17.74
N LEU A 43 -4.46 18.66 -18.14
CA LEU A 43 -4.99 17.71 -17.19
C LEU A 43 -3.76 16.95 -16.71
N ALA A 44 -3.04 17.57 -15.77
CA ALA A 44 -2.13 16.88 -14.89
C ALA A 44 -3.06 15.94 -14.12
N PHE A 45 -3.33 14.78 -14.72
CA PHE A 45 -3.58 13.59 -13.95
C PHE A 45 -2.42 13.57 -12.97
N ALA A 46 -2.71 13.90 -11.72
CA ALA A 46 -1.87 13.46 -10.63
C ALA A 46 -1.83 11.95 -10.79
N GLN A 47 -0.79 11.46 -11.47
CA GLN A 47 -0.35 10.08 -11.38
C GLN A 47 0.18 9.97 -9.95
N GLY A 48 -0.76 9.90 -9.01
CA GLY A 48 -0.48 9.76 -7.60
C GLY A 48 0.25 8.46 -7.45
N ARG A 49 1.59 8.55 -7.41
CA ARG A 49 2.42 7.62 -6.64
C ARG A 49 1.64 7.33 -5.37
N PHE A 50 1.40 6.05 -5.09
CA PHE A 50 0.90 5.62 -3.78
C PHE A 50 1.76 6.35 -2.74
N THR A 51 1.16 7.36 -2.13
CA THR A 51 1.81 8.23 -1.17
C THR A 51 1.68 7.49 0.14
N ASP A 52 2.81 7.34 0.81
CA ASP A 52 2.81 6.77 2.15
C ASP A 52 1.81 7.53 3.02
N VAL A 53 1.02 6.79 3.77
CA VAL A 53 0.09 7.38 4.73
C VAL A 53 0.88 8.15 5.77
N LEU A 54 0.43 9.36 6.08
CA LEU A 54 0.88 10.11 7.24
C LEU A 54 -0.23 10.10 8.29
N VAL A 55 0.11 9.77 9.54
CA VAL A 55 -0.82 9.81 10.67
C VAL A 55 -0.38 10.89 11.65
N SER A 56 -1.27 11.80 11.99
CA SER A 56 -1.04 12.88 12.96
C SER A 56 -2.21 13.05 13.91
N VAL A 57 -1.98 13.74 15.02
CA VAL A 57 -2.99 14.04 16.03
C VAL A 57 -3.26 15.54 15.97
N VAL A 58 -4.52 15.92 15.76
CA VAL A 58 -4.94 17.32 15.64
C VAL A 58 -6.10 17.56 16.59
N LYS A 59 -5.86 18.37 17.63
CA LYS A 59 -6.85 18.62 18.69
C LYS A 59 -7.33 17.30 19.31
N ASN A 60 -8.61 16.98 19.15
CA ASN A 60 -9.26 15.78 19.67
C ASN A 60 -9.54 14.75 18.58
N LYS A 61 -8.70 14.71 17.53
CA LYS A 61 -8.85 13.83 16.37
C LYS A 61 -7.53 13.19 16.00
N VAL A 62 -7.61 11.99 15.45
CA VAL A 62 -6.51 11.39 14.68
C VAL A 62 -6.82 11.60 13.20
N VAL A 63 -5.83 12.08 12.46
CA VAL A 63 -5.95 12.40 11.04
C VAL A 63 -4.95 11.57 10.27
N ALA A 64 -5.43 10.80 9.30
CA ALA A 64 -4.61 10.13 8.31
C ALA A 64 -4.71 10.89 7.00
N VAL A 65 -3.57 11.18 6.37
CA VAL A 65 -3.51 11.83 5.07
C VAL A 65 -2.86 10.89 4.07
N ASN A 66 -3.54 10.67 2.96
CA ASN A 66 -2.95 10.04 1.77
C ASN A 66 -3.05 11.01 0.57
N GLY A 67 -2.60 10.57 -0.60
CA GLY A 67 -2.57 11.39 -1.81
C GLY A 67 -3.94 11.80 -2.36
N VAL A 68 -5.03 11.30 -1.78
CA VAL A 68 -6.40 11.66 -2.16
C VAL A 68 -6.99 12.70 -1.20
N GLY A 69 -6.58 12.69 0.07
CA GLY A 69 -7.01 13.67 1.06
C GLY A 69 -6.93 13.14 2.50
N PRO A 70 -7.38 13.96 3.48
CA PRO A 70 -7.43 13.57 4.87
C PRO A 70 -8.64 12.67 5.17
N SER A 71 -8.48 11.78 6.14
CA SER A 71 -9.53 11.01 6.79
C SER A 71 -9.34 11.11 8.29
N GLU A 72 -10.38 11.51 9.00
CA GLU A 72 -10.34 11.85 10.42
C GLU A 72 -11.18 10.87 11.24
N ILE A 73 -10.77 10.66 12.48
CA ILE A 73 -11.57 9.98 13.50
C ILE A 73 -11.48 10.74 14.82
N ASP A 74 -12.63 10.92 15.45
CA ASP A 74 -12.75 11.62 16.73
C ASP A 74 -12.27 10.74 17.88
N LEU A 75 -11.48 11.34 18.78
CA LEU A 75 -11.12 10.76 20.07
C LEU A 75 -12.28 10.93 21.05
N GLY A 76 -12.54 9.91 21.86
CA GLY A 76 -13.48 9.96 22.96
C GLY A 76 -13.06 10.97 24.03
N VAL A 77 -13.99 11.31 24.92
CA VAL A 77 -13.72 12.26 26.01
C VAL A 77 -12.62 11.70 26.93
N GLY A 78 -11.51 12.42 27.05
CA GLY A 78 -10.36 12.00 27.86
C GLY A 78 -9.52 10.88 27.24
N GLU A 79 -9.84 10.42 26.02
CA GLU A 79 -9.00 9.47 25.28
C GLU A 79 -7.73 10.18 24.81
N THR A 80 -6.57 9.58 25.11
CA THR A 80 -5.26 10.14 24.71
C THR A 80 -4.58 9.23 23.71
N VAL A 81 -3.91 9.80 22.71
CA VAL A 81 -3.07 9.04 21.78
C VAL A 81 -1.74 8.73 22.45
N VAL A 82 -1.42 7.45 22.55
CA VAL A 82 -0.17 6.94 23.13
C VAL A 82 0.95 6.94 22.08
N SER A 83 0.65 6.49 20.86
CA SER A 83 1.60 6.51 19.75
C SER A 83 0.91 6.43 18.39
N THR A 84 1.61 6.88 17.35
CA THR A 84 1.20 6.71 15.95
C THR A 84 2.34 6.12 15.14
N LYS A 85 2.00 5.30 14.14
CA LYS A 85 2.92 4.69 13.18
C LYS A 85 2.25 4.62 11.82
N ALA A 86 3.02 4.69 10.76
CA ALA A 86 2.50 4.48 9.41
C ALA A 86 3.60 3.90 8.52
N SER A 87 3.21 3.04 7.60
CA SER A 87 4.10 2.50 6.57
C SER A 87 3.28 2.14 5.34
N GLY A 88 3.67 2.67 4.18
CA GLY A 88 2.98 2.39 2.93
C GLY A 88 1.51 2.80 2.99
N LEU A 89 0.61 1.82 2.89
CA LEU A 89 -0.84 2.04 2.84
C LEU A 89 -1.52 1.94 4.21
N THR A 90 -0.78 1.54 5.25
CA THR A 90 -1.34 1.28 6.57
C THR A 90 -0.93 2.37 7.55
N GLY A 91 -1.91 2.92 8.25
CA GLY A 91 -1.70 3.75 9.44
C GLY A 91 -2.12 3.02 10.71
N LEU A 92 -1.49 3.37 11.83
CA LEU A 92 -1.83 2.90 13.17
C LEU A 92 -1.78 4.07 14.14
N ALA A 93 -2.83 4.22 14.93
CA ALA A 93 -2.81 5.01 16.16
C ALA A 93 -3.23 4.12 17.33
N ILE A 94 -2.42 4.15 18.38
CA ILE A 94 -2.69 3.45 19.65
C ILE A 94 -3.14 4.53 20.62
N THR A 95 -4.31 4.34 21.23
CA THR A 95 -4.86 5.25 22.23
C THR A 95 -4.91 4.59 23.60
N SER A 96 -5.36 5.33 24.61
CA SER A 96 -5.57 4.82 25.96
C SER A 96 -6.74 3.83 26.06
N THR A 97 -7.59 3.71 25.05
CA THR A 97 -8.80 2.87 25.11
C THR A 97 -9.00 1.96 23.89
N ARG A 98 -8.34 2.21 22.76
CA ARG A 98 -8.52 1.43 21.53
C ARG A 98 -7.33 1.53 20.58
N LEU A 99 -7.32 0.62 19.62
CA LEU A 99 -6.45 0.61 18.46
C LEU A 99 -7.22 1.16 17.26
N LEU A 100 -6.58 2.04 16.51
CA LEU A 100 -7.13 2.66 15.31
C LEU A 100 -6.23 2.31 14.12
N GLY A 101 -6.74 1.50 13.20
CA GLY A 101 -6.03 1.06 12.01
C GLY A 101 -6.58 1.81 10.80
N PHE A 102 -5.74 2.51 10.06
CA PHE A 102 -6.16 3.23 8.87
C PHE A 102 -5.83 2.43 7.61
N SER A 103 -6.85 2.27 6.76
CA SER A 103 -6.73 1.74 5.40
C SER A 103 -6.67 2.89 4.41
N SER A 104 -5.56 3.04 3.68
CA SER A 104 -5.46 4.04 2.61
C SER A 104 -6.36 3.71 1.44
N GLN A 105 -6.51 2.42 1.11
CA GLN A 105 -7.37 1.96 0.02
C GLN A 105 -8.84 2.30 0.29
N LEU A 106 -9.32 2.04 1.50
CA LEU A 106 -10.72 2.31 1.87
C LEU A 106 -10.92 3.73 2.40
N ARG A 107 -9.84 4.46 2.70
CA ARG A 107 -9.83 5.75 3.41
C ARG A 107 -10.63 5.70 4.71
N HIS A 108 -10.55 4.56 5.39
CA HIS A 108 -11.38 4.24 6.55
C HIS A 108 -10.54 3.86 7.76
N TRP A 109 -11.03 4.21 8.94
CA TRP A 109 -10.48 3.85 10.23
C TRP A 109 -11.21 2.62 10.77
N GLY A 110 -10.52 1.50 10.89
CA GLY A 110 -10.98 0.35 11.66
C GLY A 110 -10.63 0.52 13.13
N GLU A 111 -11.56 0.16 14.00
CA GLU A 111 -11.43 0.34 15.45
C GLU A 111 -11.41 -1.01 16.18
N GLN A 112 -10.59 -1.11 17.22
CA GLN A 112 -10.55 -2.26 18.12
C GLN A 112 -10.38 -1.77 19.56
N SER A 113 -11.40 -1.92 20.39
CA SER A 113 -11.32 -1.59 21.80
C SER A 113 -10.28 -2.44 22.51
N LEU A 114 -9.53 -1.81 23.42
CA LEU A 114 -8.66 -2.47 24.37
C LEU A 114 -9.43 -2.77 25.65
N SER A 115 -9.04 -3.82 26.36
CA SER A 115 -9.61 -4.12 27.67
C SER A 115 -9.15 -3.08 28.70
N VAL A 116 -9.86 -3.00 29.82
CA VAL A 116 -9.41 -2.20 30.96
C VAL A 116 -8.04 -2.69 31.43
N ASP A 117 -7.12 -1.75 31.62
CA ASP A 117 -5.72 -1.96 32.02
C ASP A 117 -4.89 -2.82 31.05
N GLU A 118 -5.32 -2.95 29.79
CA GLU A 118 -4.54 -3.60 28.75
C GLU A 118 -3.62 -2.58 28.06
N HIS A 119 -2.32 -2.85 28.02
CA HIS A 119 -1.34 -1.93 27.47
C HIS A 119 -0.63 -2.54 26.26
N VAL A 120 -0.30 -1.67 25.30
CA VAL A 120 0.46 -2.09 24.14
C VAL A 120 1.94 -2.18 24.49
N ASN A 121 2.49 -3.39 24.39
CA ASN A 121 3.90 -3.69 24.63
C ASN A 121 4.75 -3.43 23.38
N ARG A 122 4.24 -3.81 22.21
CA ARG A 122 4.96 -3.71 20.94
C ARG A 122 3.98 -3.57 19.79
N SER A 123 4.41 -2.91 18.73
CA SER A 123 3.65 -2.86 17.48
C SER A 123 4.58 -2.77 16.27
N GLU A 124 4.17 -3.39 15.17
CA GLU A 124 4.81 -3.32 13.85
C GLU A 124 3.78 -2.90 12.80
N VAL A 125 4.18 -1.99 11.90
CA VAL A 125 3.34 -1.54 10.79
C VAL A 125 4.10 -1.79 9.51
N LEU A 126 3.50 -2.59 8.63
CA LEU A 126 3.96 -2.86 7.28
C LEU A 126 3.03 -2.18 6.27
N ARG A 127 3.34 -2.34 4.98
CA ARG A 127 2.57 -1.73 3.90
C ARG A 127 1.10 -2.15 3.90
N GLU A 128 0.80 -3.45 3.99
CA GLU A 128 -0.57 -3.99 3.94
C GLU A 128 -1.11 -4.55 5.28
N LEU A 129 -0.33 -4.51 6.36
CA LEU A 129 -0.78 -5.01 7.66
C LEU A 129 -0.15 -4.25 8.82
N SER A 130 -0.75 -4.35 10.00
CA SER A 130 -0.04 -4.08 11.26
C SER A 130 -0.33 -5.16 12.29
N VAL A 131 0.60 -5.37 13.21
CA VAL A 131 0.41 -6.24 14.38
C VAL A 131 0.73 -5.47 15.64
N VAL A 132 -0.18 -5.55 16.61
CA VAL A 132 -0.05 -4.96 17.94
C VAL A 132 -0.07 -6.09 18.97
N VAL A 133 0.85 -6.02 19.92
CA VAL A 133 1.03 -7.00 20.99
C VAL A 133 0.75 -6.31 22.32
N THR A 134 -0.15 -6.88 23.11
CA THR A 134 -0.41 -6.49 24.50
C THR A 134 0.05 -7.58 25.46
N GLU A 135 -0.24 -7.46 26.74
CA GLU A 135 -0.02 -8.52 27.72
C GLU A 135 -1.01 -9.68 27.57
N ARG A 136 -2.13 -9.48 26.87
CA ARG A 136 -3.26 -10.41 26.84
C ARG A 136 -3.62 -10.88 25.44
N SER A 137 -3.26 -10.13 24.40
CA SER A 137 -3.76 -10.33 23.05
C SER A 137 -2.74 -9.95 22.00
N LEU A 138 -2.89 -10.57 20.83
CA LEU A 138 -2.31 -10.13 19.58
C LEU A 138 -3.45 -9.54 18.73
N TYR A 139 -3.23 -8.36 18.18
CA TYR A 139 -4.17 -7.71 17.28
C TYR A 139 -3.52 -7.57 15.91
N GLY A 140 -4.16 -8.10 14.88
CA GLY A 140 -3.73 -7.99 13.49
C GLY A 140 -4.69 -7.12 12.72
N PHE A 141 -4.18 -6.04 12.11
CA PHE A 141 -4.96 -5.21 11.22
C PHE A 141 -4.64 -5.54 9.77
N GLN A 142 -5.66 -5.76 8.95
CA GLN A 142 -5.52 -5.93 7.51
C GLN A 142 -5.96 -4.67 6.77
N GLU A 143 -5.03 -4.08 6.00
CA GLU A 143 -5.24 -2.81 5.30
C GLU A 143 -6.36 -2.90 4.26
N THR A 144 -6.43 -3.99 3.49
CA THR A 144 -7.40 -4.13 2.40
C THR A 144 -8.86 -4.25 2.85
N LEU A 145 -9.09 -4.62 4.12
CA LEU A 145 -10.43 -4.78 4.70
C LEU A 145 -10.72 -3.76 5.80
N ALA A 146 -9.73 -2.94 6.17
CA ALA A 146 -9.77 -2.10 7.38
C ALA A 146 -10.23 -2.88 8.63
N HIS A 147 -9.83 -4.15 8.74
CA HIS A 147 -10.39 -5.06 9.72
C HIS A 147 -9.35 -5.47 10.76
N TRP A 148 -9.77 -5.52 12.01
CA TRP A 148 -9.00 -6.01 13.14
C TRP A 148 -9.35 -7.47 13.43
N THR A 149 -8.34 -8.29 13.63
CA THR A 149 -8.46 -9.66 14.11
C THR A 149 -7.73 -9.77 15.43
N THR A 150 -8.28 -10.53 16.36
CA THR A 150 -7.72 -10.71 17.70
C THR A 150 -7.37 -12.18 17.93
N GLU A 151 -6.22 -12.44 18.55
CA GLU A 151 -5.80 -13.74 19.07
C GLU A 151 -5.43 -13.58 20.54
N SER A 152 -6.14 -14.26 21.43
CA SER A 152 -5.84 -14.22 22.87
C SER A 152 -4.55 -14.96 23.18
N LEU A 153 -3.74 -14.38 24.06
CA LEU A 153 -2.59 -15.04 24.68
C LEU A 153 -3.03 -15.80 25.94
N GLY A 154 -2.39 -16.93 26.21
CA GLY A 154 -2.56 -17.65 27.48
C GLY A 154 -2.13 -16.80 28.68
N MET A 155 -2.66 -17.10 29.88
CA MET A 155 -2.36 -16.33 31.10
C MET A 155 -0.87 -16.27 31.46
N SER A 156 -0.12 -17.33 31.13
CA SER A 156 1.34 -17.42 31.30
C SER A 156 2.13 -17.21 30.01
N GLU A 157 1.43 -17.05 28.88
CA GLU A 157 2.04 -16.98 27.57
C GLU A 157 2.70 -15.62 27.40
N LYS A 158 4.02 -15.62 27.15
CA LYS A 158 4.77 -14.37 26.92
C LYS A 158 5.27 -14.31 25.49
N VAL A 159 5.08 -13.15 24.86
CA VAL A 159 5.70 -12.87 23.56
C VAL A 159 7.20 -12.65 23.75
N ARG A 160 8.00 -13.49 23.09
CA ARG A 160 9.46 -13.40 23.08
C ARG A 160 9.95 -12.53 21.94
N GLU A 161 9.31 -12.66 20.78
CA GLU A 161 9.75 -11.99 19.57
C GLU A 161 8.55 -11.65 18.67
N LEU A 162 8.63 -10.50 18.00
CA LEU A 162 7.73 -10.10 16.92
C LEU A 162 8.63 -9.71 15.75
N ARG A 163 8.42 -10.37 14.60
CA ARG A 163 9.08 -10.04 13.33
C ARG A 163 8.03 -9.85 12.26
N ALA A 164 8.04 -8.70 11.62
CA ALA A 164 7.12 -8.38 10.54
C ALA A 164 7.92 -8.01 9.29
N HIS A 165 7.63 -8.65 8.16
CA HIS A 165 8.26 -8.31 6.88
C HIS A 165 7.36 -8.69 5.70
N GLY A 166 7.29 -7.82 4.69
CA GLY A 166 6.40 -7.97 3.54
C GLY A 166 4.92 -8.10 3.95
N HIS A 167 4.35 -9.27 3.67
CA HIS A 167 2.94 -9.60 3.90
C HIS A 167 2.72 -10.55 5.09
N VAL A 168 3.78 -10.83 5.88
CA VAL A 168 3.72 -11.75 7.02
C VAL A 168 4.29 -11.11 8.28
N ALA A 169 3.56 -11.27 9.39
CA ALA A 169 4.08 -11.06 10.73
C ALA A 169 4.14 -12.39 11.48
N LEU A 170 5.25 -12.65 12.14
CA LEU A 170 5.48 -13.77 13.04
C LEU A 170 5.62 -13.26 14.47
N VAL A 171 4.82 -13.81 15.36
CA VAL A 171 4.95 -13.68 16.80
C VAL A 171 5.45 -15.02 17.35
N VAL A 172 6.58 -14.99 18.05
CA VAL A 172 7.10 -16.15 18.78
C VAL A 172 6.76 -15.95 20.24
N THR A 173 6.01 -16.89 20.83
CA THR A 173 5.68 -16.88 22.25
C THR A 173 6.45 -17.96 22.99
N THR A 174 6.24 -18.05 24.30
CA THR A 174 6.72 -19.16 25.13
C THR A 174 6.07 -20.49 24.79
N GLU A 175 4.92 -20.49 24.11
CA GLU A 175 4.05 -21.67 23.94
C GLU A 175 3.83 -22.04 22.46
N ARG A 176 3.95 -21.08 21.53
CA ARG A 176 3.61 -21.29 20.11
C ARG A 176 4.25 -20.26 19.20
N LEU A 177 4.25 -20.59 17.91
CA LEU A 177 4.46 -19.66 16.82
C LEU A 177 3.09 -19.16 16.35
N VAL A 178 2.91 -17.86 16.17
CA VAL A 178 1.66 -17.29 15.66
C VAL A 178 1.98 -16.40 14.47
N ALA A 179 1.44 -16.75 13.31
CA ALA A 179 1.62 -15.96 12.09
C ALA A 179 0.34 -15.19 11.74
N PHE A 180 0.49 -13.97 11.24
CA PHE A 180 -0.57 -13.15 10.67
C PHE A 180 -0.20 -12.78 9.23
N SER A 181 -1.19 -12.78 8.34
CA SER A 181 -1.01 -12.45 6.92
C SER A 181 -1.93 -11.32 6.48
N ALA A 182 -1.41 -10.42 5.65
CA ALA A 182 -2.18 -9.38 4.98
C ALA A 182 -3.29 -9.88 4.04
N PHE A 183 -3.28 -11.18 3.69
CA PHE A 183 -4.24 -11.75 2.72
C PHE A 183 -5.36 -12.57 3.36
N MET A 184 -5.15 -13.10 4.57
CA MET A 184 -6.07 -14.08 5.19
C MET A 184 -6.86 -13.53 6.37
N SER A 185 -6.54 -12.32 6.85
CA SER A 185 -7.17 -11.67 8.00
C SER A 185 -7.32 -12.59 9.21
N ARG A 186 -6.33 -13.44 9.48
CA ARG A 186 -6.40 -14.44 10.54
C ARG A 186 -5.02 -14.74 11.11
N PHE A 187 -4.99 -14.99 12.42
CA PHE A 187 -3.85 -15.59 13.09
C PHE A 187 -3.83 -17.11 12.93
N HIS A 188 -2.67 -17.65 12.57
CA HIS A 188 -2.42 -19.07 12.46
C HIS A 188 -1.39 -19.48 13.51
N ALA A 189 -1.81 -20.26 14.49
CA ALA A 189 -0.95 -20.76 15.56
C ALA A 189 -0.36 -22.14 15.24
N MET A 190 0.87 -22.37 15.67
CA MET A 190 1.54 -23.68 15.71
C MET A 190 2.16 -23.88 17.09
N PRO A 191 1.67 -24.84 17.90
CA PRO A 191 2.20 -25.12 19.22
C PRO A 191 3.67 -25.57 19.20
N LEU A 192 4.46 -25.03 20.13
CA LEU A 192 5.80 -25.54 20.46
C LEU A 192 5.65 -26.70 21.45
N GLN A 193 6.51 -27.71 21.34
CA GLN A 193 6.42 -28.93 22.13
C GLN A 193 7.46 -28.95 23.25
N GLY A 194 7.00 -28.96 24.51
CA GLY A 194 7.87 -29.12 25.68
C GLY A 194 8.96 -28.06 25.75
N ASP A 195 10.21 -28.47 25.63
CA ASP A 195 11.40 -27.60 25.63
C ASP A 195 11.86 -27.21 24.22
N GLU A 196 10.97 -27.26 23.21
CA GLU A 196 11.29 -26.84 21.86
C GLU A 196 11.67 -25.36 21.81
N LEU A 197 12.88 -25.08 21.31
CA LEU A 197 13.44 -23.73 21.23
C LEU A 197 13.57 -23.31 19.77
N VAL A 198 13.22 -22.06 19.47
CA VAL A 198 13.48 -21.46 18.16
C VAL A 198 14.98 -21.23 18.01
N GLN A 199 15.56 -21.78 16.94
CA GLN A 199 16.99 -21.71 16.61
C GLN A 199 17.28 -20.71 15.48
N GLY A 200 16.32 -20.51 14.57
CA GLY A 200 16.49 -19.61 13.43
C GLY A 200 15.16 -19.19 12.81
N ILE A 201 15.12 -17.97 12.30
CA ILE A 201 13.97 -17.41 11.59
C ILE A 201 14.47 -16.75 10.32
N GLU A 202 14.00 -17.21 9.17
CA GLU A 202 14.25 -16.61 7.86
C GLU A 202 12.93 -16.08 7.29
N ASN A 203 12.94 -14.89 6.70
CA ASN A 203 11.75 -14.26 6.15
C ASN A 203 12.03 -13.70 4.76
N THR A 204 11.15 -13.99 3.80
CA THR A 204 11.28 -13.58 2.39
C THR A 204 10.26 -12.50 1.98
N GLY A 205 9.44 -12.03 2.92
CA GLY A 205 8.34 -11.10 2.72
C GLY A 205 7.01 -11.81 2.49
N ASP A 206 7.00 -12.93 1.78
CA ASP A 206 5.79 -13.73 1.55
C ASP A 206 5.77 -15.05 2.32
N ALA A 207 6.89 -15.42 2.92
CA ALA A 207 7.01 -16.61 3.72
C ALA A 207 7.93 -16.36 4.92
N VAL A 208 7.67 -17.10 5.99
CA VAL A 208 8.57 -17.22 7.12
C VAL A 208 8.90 -18.69 7.32
N LEU A 209 10.19 -18.99 7.41
CA LEU A 209 10.73 -20.29 7.79
C LEU A 209 11.24 -20.18 9.23
N VAL A 210 10.75 -21.06 10.10
CA VAL A 210 11.16 -21.12 11.50
C VAL A 210 11.79 -22.47 11.75
N LYS A 211 13.07 -22.48 12.06
CA LYS A 211 13.79 -23.66 12.51
C LYS A 211 13.78 -23.70 14.04
N THR A 212 13.33 -24.82 14.60
CA THR A 212 13.37 -25.09 16.02
C THR A 212 14.39 -26.20 16.32
N SER A 213 14.59 -26.53 17.60
CA SER A 213 15.42 -27.66 18.04
C SER A 213 14.89 -29.02 17.60
N ARG A 214 13.63 -29.11 17.15
CA ARG A 214 12.96 -30.39 16.81
C ARG A 214 12.44 -30.43 15.38
N ARG A 215 11.97 -29.30 14.84
CA ARG A 215 11.16 -29.23 13.62
C ARG A 215 11.52 -27.99 12.82
N THR A 216 11.17 -28.00 11.53
CA THR A 216 11.23 -26.81 10.69
C THR A 216 9.84 -26.52 10.16
N PHE A 217 9.39 -25.29 10.31
CA PHE A 217 8.07 -24.84 9.90
C PHE A 217 8.15 -23.76 8.85
N MET A 218 7.24 -23.82 7.88
CA MET A 218 7.04 -22.76 6.92
C MET A 218 5.60 -22.24 7.03
N PHE A 219 5.45 -20.92 7.08
CA PHE A 219 4.18 -20.24 6.88
C PHE A 219 4.28 -19.33 5.67
N ARG A 220 3.24 -19.30 4.83
CA ARG A 220 3.19 -18.48 3.62
C ARG A 220 1.96 -17.59 3.66
N SER A 221 2.12 -16.35 3.21
CA SER A 221 1.10 -15.30 3.25
C SER A 221 -0.22 -15.71 2.61
N ARG A 222 -0.20 -16.58 1.60
CA ARG A 222 -1.39 -17.03 0.84
C ARG A 222 -1.79 -18.49 1.08
N MET A 223 -1.22 -19.15 2.08
CA MET A 223 -1.56 -20.53 2.41
C MET A 223 -2.28 -20.60 3.75
N SER A 224 -3.27 -21.48 3.84
CA SER A 224 -4.00 -21.73 5.08
C SER A 224 -3.13 -22.53 6.05
N GLY A 225 -2.41 -21.83 6.92
CA GLY A 225 -1.72 -22.43 8.05
C GLY A 225 -0.27 -22.85 7.79
N TRP A 226 0.28 -23.53 8.79
CA TRP A 226 1.68 -23.93 8.85
C TRP A 226 1.93 -25.25 8.13
N THR A 227 3.08 -25.35 7.47
CA THR A 227 3.59 -26.58 6.88
C THR A 227 4.85 -27.01 7.64
N GLU A 228 4.85 -28.23 8.17
CA GLU A 228 6.05 -28.84 8.73
C GLU A 228 6.89 -29.43 7.59
N MET A 229 8.16 -29.02 7.53
CA MET A 229 9.13 -29.46 6.53
C MET A 229 9.78 -30.75 7.01
N ARG A 230 9.83 -31.76 6.15
CA ARG A 230 10.49 -33.05 6.40
C ARG A 230 11.96 -33.01 6.00
#